data_AF-A0AAD5EGA7-F1
#
_entry.id   AF-A0AAD5EGA7-F1
#
_cell.length_a   1.000
_cell.length_b   1.000
_cell.length_c   1.000
_cell.angle_alpha   90.00
_cell.angle_beta   90.00
_cell.angle_gamma   90.00
#
_symmetry.space_group_name_H-M   'P 1'
#
loop_
_entity.id
_entity.type
_entity.pdbx_description
1 polymer ?
#
loop_
_entity_poly.entity_id
_entity_poly.type
_entity_poly.pdbx_seq_one_letter_code
_entity_poly.pdbx_strand_id
1 'polypeptide(L)'
;MNFEEFVDAIEATTTSAHDHSGIEDEEQLRDCFRAFDKNGDGRISFDELAMAMKELGEDMTREELEEMMRDGDADKDGMIDFEEFKRLMPTA
;
A
#
# COMPACT_ATOMS: atom_id res chain seq x y z
N MET A 1 11.85 -5.19 -2.06
CA MET A 1 11.00 -4.34 -1.20
C MET A 1 9.81 -5.18 -0.80
N ASN A 2 9.52 -5.28 0.50
CA ASN A 2 8.28 -5.92 0.96
C ASN A 2 7.17 -4.87 1.08
N PHE A 3 5.92 -5.32 1.29
CA PHE A 3 4.78 -4.40 1.37
C PHE A 3 4.93 -3.37 2.51
N GLU A 4 5.52 -3.80 3.63
CA GLU A 4 5.82 -2.93 4.78
C GLU A 4 6.81 -1.80 4.42
N GLU A 5 7.92 -2.10 3.75
CA GLU A 5 8.88 -1.07 3.30
C GLU A 5 8.26 -0.11 2.28
N PHE A 6 7.34 -0.59 1.46
CA PHE A 6 6.66 0.25 0.48
C PHE A 6 5.69 1.25 1.14
N VAL A 7 4.91 0.78 2.12
CA VAL A 7 4.01 1.65 2.89
C VAL A 7 4.83 2.73 3.60
N ASP A 8 5.96 2.36 4.23
CA ASP A 8 6.87 3.31 4.88
C ASP A 8 7.42 4.35 3.89
N ALA A 9 7.76 3.94 2.66
CA ALA A 9 8.22 4.85 1.61
C ALA A 9 7.14 5.86 1.16
N ILE A 10 5.88 5.44 1.08
CA ILE A 10 4.74 6.32 0.74
C ILE A 10 4.43 7.27 1.89
N GLU A 11 4.45 6.80 3.13
CA GLU A 11 4.26 7.65 4.31
C GLU A 11 5.35 8.73 4.39
N ALA A 12 6.60 8.36 4.13
CA ALA A 12 7.75 9.27 4.11
C ALA A 12 7.62 10.39 3.07
N THR A 13 6.90 10.16 1.97
CA THR A 13 6.66 11.17 0.94
C THR A 13 5.42 12.03 1.18
N THR A 14 4.42 11.51 1.92
CA THR A 14 3.13 12.18 2.12
C THR A 14 3.08 13.02 3.40
N THR A 15 3.75 12.59 4.47
CA THR A 15 3.72 13.29 5.78
C THR A 15 5.09 13.84 6.14
N SER A 16 5.25 15.16 6.00
CA SER A 16 6.45 15.87 6.44
C SER A 16 6.50 15.96 7.97
N ALA A 17 7.23 15.03 8.58
CA ALA A 17 7.68 15.00 9.98
C ALA A 17 6.59 14.94 11.08
N HIS A 18 6.55 13.82 11.83
CA HIS A 18 6.70 13.70 13.30
C HIS A 18 5.90 12.51 13.87
N ASP A 19 6.59 11.70 14.68
CA ASP A 19 6.14 10.68 15.66
C ASP A 19 5.56 9.34 15.15
N HIS A 20 6.30 8.26 15.45
CA HIS A 20 5.87 6.87 15.33
C HIS A 20 4.77 6.56 16.36
N SER A 21 3.52 6.81 16.01
CA SER A 21 2.38 6.04 16.50
C SER A 21 1.61 5.64 15.26
N GLY A 22 1.45 4.33 15.04
CA GLY A 22 1.00 3.77 13.76
C GLY A 22 -0.28 4.39 13.21
N ILE A 23 -0.60 4.06 11.95
CA ILE A 23 -1.85 4.52 11.34
C ILE A 23 -3.06 3.88 12.06
N GLU A 24 -3.47 4.51 13.16
CA GLU A 24 -4.64 4.14 13.95
C GLU A 24 -5.90 4.79 13.39
N ASP A 25 -5.73 5.92 12.69
CA ASP A 25 -6.81 6.67 12.08
C ASP A 25 -7.21 6.04 10.73
N GLU A 26 -8.42 5.46 10.71
CA GLU A 26 -9.08 4.97 9.49
C GLU A 26 -9.08 6.03 8.39
N GLU A 27 -9.11 7.32 8.75
CA GLU A 27 -9.03 8.43 7.80
C GLU A 27 -7.67 8.50 7.09
N GLN A 28 -6.56 8.32 7.81
CA GLN A 28 -5.21 8.29 7.22
C GLN A 28 -4.97 7.03 6.40
N LEU A 29 -5.44 5.88 6.89
CA LEU A 29 -5.46 4.62 6.14
C LEU A 29 -6.20 4.81 4.81
N ARG A 30 -7.35 5.49 4.85
CA ARG A 30 -8.18 5.75 3.68
C ARG A 30 -7.56 6.79 2.73
N ASP A 31 -6.83 7.77 3.25
CA ASP A 31 -6.11 8.74 2.43
C ASP A 31 -4.92 8.08 1.72
N CYS A 32 -4.15 7.27 2.44
CA CYS A 32 -3.11 6.41 1.84
C CYS A 32 -3.72 5.45 0.81
N PHE A 33 -4.81 4.76 1.17
CA PHE A 33 -5.48 3.84 0.26
C PHE A 33 -5.91 4.53 -1.04
N ARG A 34 -6.45 5.76 -0.97
CA ARG A 34 -6.79 6.57 -2.14
C ARG A 34 -5.59 7.03 -2.95
N ALA A 35 -4.40 7.14 -2.35
CA ALA A 35 -3.19 7.44 -3.10
C ALA A 35 -2.84 6.29 -4.06
N PHE A 36 -3.16 5.05 -3.68
CA PHE A 36 -2.98 3.83 -4.46
C PHE A 36 -4.17 3.50 -5.38
N ASP A 37 -5.39 3.52 -4.84
CA ASP A 37 -6.65 3.28 -5.54
C ASP A 37 -7.01 4.49 -6.42
N LYS A 38 -6.35 4.57 -7.59
CA LYS A 38 -6.57 5.64 -8.57
C LYS A 38 -7.98 5.54 -9.18
N ASN A 39 -8.53 4.34 -9.24
CA ASN A 39 -9.81 4.10 -9.88
C ASN A 39 -11.01 4.35 -8.92
N GLY A 40 -10.78 4.28 -7.61
CA GLY A 40 -11.74 4.53 -6.55
C GLY A 40 -12.70 3.37 -6.25
N ASP A 41 -12.37 2.14 -6.61
CA ASP A 41 -13.21 0.95 -6.38
C ASP A 41 -13.08 0.36 -4.97
N GLY A 42 -12.17 0.91 -4.15
CA GLY A 42 -11.93 0.42 -2.80
C GLY A 42 -11.06 -0.85 -2.76
N ARG A 43 -10.35 -1.15 -3.86
CA ARG A 43 -9.39 -2.24 -3.99
C ARG A 43 -8.13 -1.73 -4.68
N ILE A 44 -6.97 -2.25 -4.32
CA ILE A 44 -5.73 -1.97 -5.03
C ILE A 44 -5.47 -3.15 -5.95
N SER A 45 -5.54 -2.91 -7.24
CA SER A 45 -5.19 -3.92 -8.25
C SER A 45 -3.68 -3.96 -8.50
N PHE A 46 -3.20 -5.08 -9.05
CA PHE A 46 -1.79 -5.22 -9.45
C PHE A 46 -1.30 -4.06 -10.36
N ASP A 47 -2.15 -3.57 -11.25
CA ASP A 47 -1.81 -2.49 -12.17
C ASP A 47 -1.66 -1.14 -11.44
N GLU A 48 -2.48 -0.90 -10.42
CA GLU A 48 -2.39 0.29 -9.56
C GLU A 48 -1.16 0.27 -8.67
N LEU A 49 -0.84 -0.89 -8.07
CA LEU A 49 0.41 -1.08 -7.33
C LEU A 49 1.62 -0.81 -8.24
N ALA A 50 1.62 -1.37 -9.45
CA ALA A 50 2.69 -1.14 -10.43
C ALA A 50 2.81 0.34 -10.85
N MET A 51 1.68 1.05 -11.00
CA MET A 51 1.68 2.48 -11.26
C MET A 51 2.22 3.29 -10.08
N ALA A 52 1.85 2.95 -8.85
CA ALA A 52 2.34 3.63 -7.65
C ALA A 52 3.86 3.48 -7.49
N MET A 53 4.41 2.28 -7.72
CA MET A 53 5.86 2.05 -7.73
C MET A 53 6.58 2.92 -8.76
N LYS A 54 6.00 3.00 -9.96
CA LYS A 54 6.54 3.83 -11.03
C LYS A 54 6.47 5.32 -10.71
N GLU A 55 5.46 5.75 -9.96
CA GLU A 55 5.29 7.14 -9.50
C GLU A 55 6.34 7.52 -8.44
N LEU A 56 6.73 6.57 -7.58
CA LEU A 56 7.86 6.72 -6.65
C LEU A 56 9.24 6.66 -7.34
N GLY A 57 9.28 6.25 -8.61
CA GLY A 57 10.51 6.08 -9.38
C GLY A 57 11.25 4.75 -9.10
N GLU A 58 10.58 3.80 -8.45
CA GLU A 58 11.06 2.42 -8.29
C GLU A 58 10.55 1.56 -9.44
N ASP A 59 11.45 1.08 -10.29
CA ASP A 59 11.13 0.10 -11.32
C ASP A 59 11.17 -1.31 -10.72
N MET A 60 10.04 -1.74 -10.15
CA MET A 60 9.90 -3.10 -9.65
C MET A 60 9.58 -4.08 -10.79
N THR A 61 10.16 -5.27 -10.72
CA THR A 61 9.85 -6.32 -11.69
C THR A 61 8.48 -6.94 -11.40
N ARG A 62 7.90 -7.58 -12.42
CA ARG A 62 6.64 -8.31 -12.26
C ARG A 62 6.71 -9.34 -11.12
N GLU A 63 7.83 -10.04 -11.00
CA GLU A 63 8.04 -11.05 -9.96
C GLU A 63 8.02 -10.43 -8.55
N GLU A 64 8.65 -9.26 -8.38
CA GLU A 64 8.64 -8.55 -7.10
C GLU A 64 7.26 -7.97 -6.77
N LEU A 65 6.56 -7.41 -7.76
CA LEU A 65 5.18 -6.96 -7.58
C LEU A 65 4.24 -8.12 -7.23
N GLU A 66 4.42 -9.30 -7.83
CA GLU A 66 3.64 -10.49 -7.48
C GLU A 66 3.96 -10.99 -6.07
N GLU A 67 5.20 -10.86 -5.61
CA GLU A 67 5.59 -11.19 -4.23
C GLU A 67 4.97 -10.21 -3.23
N MET A 68 5.03 -8.91 -3.51
CA MET A 68 4.39 -7.88 -2.70
C MET A 68 2.88 -8.04 -2.64
N MET A 69 2.26 -8.31 -3.80
CA MET A 69 0.83 -8.54 -3.90
C MET A 69 0.45 -9.72 -3.03
N ARG A 70 1.18 -10.83 -3.13
CA ARG A 70 0.92 -12.05 -2.34
C ARG A 70 1.08 -11.83 -0.83
N ASP A 71 1.95 -10.92 -0.42
CA ASP A 71 2.14 -10.59 0.99
C ASP A 71 0.94 -9.78 1.53
N GLY A 72 0.40 -8.90 0.69
CA GLY A 72 -0.77 -8.07 1.02
C GLY A 72 -2.13 -8.74 0.86
N ASP A 73 -2.25 -9.58 -0.16
CA ASP A 73 -3.45 -10.30 -0.60
C ASP A 73 -3.58 -11.60 0.21
N ALA A 74 -4.35 -11.52 1.30
CA ALA A 74 -4.52 -12.61 2.24
C ALA A 74 -5.54 -13.65 1.71
N ASP A 75 -6.54 -13.20 0.96
CA ASP A 75 -7.58 -14.04 0.39
C ASP A 75 -7.23 -14.64 -0.98
N LYS A 76 -6.19 -14.11 -1.62
CA LYS A 76 -5.63 -14.50 -2.92
C LYS A 76 -6.55 -14.20 -4.09
N ASP A 77 -7.32 -13.12 -4.03
CA ASP A 77 -8.17 -12.67 -5.14
C ASP A 77 -7.38 -11.87 -6.20
N GLY A 78 -6.11 -11.54 -5.94
CA GLY A 78 -5.25 -10.75 -6.81
C GLY A 78 -5.51 -9.25 -6.72
N MET A 79 -6.21 -8.81 -5.68
CA MET A 79 -6.44 -7.43 -5.29
C MET A 79 -6.14 -7.29 -3.79
N ILE A 80 -5.94 -6.06 -3.31
CA ILE A 80 -5.82 -5.79 -1.87
C ILE A 80 -6.99 -4.91 -1.50
N ASP A 81 -7.93 -5.43 -0.73
CA ASP A 81 -9.03 -4.62 -0.25
C ASP A 81 -8.70 -3.88 1.05
N PHE A 82 -9.56 -2.91 1.40
CA PHE A 82 -9.29 -2.00 2.52
C PHE A 82 -9.06 -2.73 3.86
N GLU A 83 -9.73 -3.85 4.08
CA GLU A 83 -9.56 -4.67 5.28
C GLU A 83 -8.19 -5.37 5.31
N GLU A 84 -7.73 -5.87 4.16
CA GLU A 84 -6.40 -6.46 4.02
C GLU A 84 -5.31 -5.41 4.17
N PHE A 85 -5.46 -4.26 3.51
CA PHE A 85 -4.55 -3.11 3.66
C PHE A 85 -4.41 -2.67 5.12
N LYS A 86 -5.55 -2.59 5.83
CA LYS A 86 -5.57 -2.28 7.27
C LYS A 86 -4.87 -3.33 8.13
N ARG A 87 -4.88 -4.59 7.71
CA ARG A 87 -4.19 -5.69 8.40
C ARG A 87 -2.68 -5.68 8.16
N LEU A 88 -2.24 -5.15 7.03
CA LEU A 88 -0.82 -4.97 6.69
C LEU A 88 -0.20 -3.81 7.45
N MET A 89 -0.98 -2.80 7.78
CA MET A 89 -0.59 -1.75 8.71
C MET A 89 -0.57 -2.32 10.13
N PRO A 90 0.60 -2.46 10.78
CA PRO A 90 0.66 -2.97 12.14
C PRO A 90 0.00 -1.98 13.10
N THR A 91 -1.20 -2.32 13.59
CA THR A 91 -1.73 -1.74 14.83
C THR A 91 -0.83 -2.21 15.97
N ALA A 92 -0.12 -1.29 16.62
CA ALA A 92 0.70 -1.57 17.80
C ALA A 92 -0.14 -2.08 18.98
#